data_AF-A0A2N4Z2Q9-F1
#
_entry.id   AF-A0A2N4Z2Q9-F1
#
_cell.length_a   1.000
_cell.length_b   1.000
_cell.length_c   1.000
_cell.angle_alpha   90.00
_cell.angle_beta   90.00
_cell.angle_gamma   90.00
#
_symmetry.space_group_name_H-M   'P 1'
#
loop_
_entity.id
_entity.type
_entity.pdbx_description
1 polymer ?
#
loop_
_entity_poly.entity_id
_entity_poly.type
_entity_poly.pdbx_seq_one_letter_code
_entity_poly.pdbx_strand_id
1 'polypeptide(L)' 'MSVLDLNALNALPKVERILALAETNAKLEKLSAEERVAWALENLPGEYALSSSFGIQAAVSLH' A
#
# COMPACT_ATOMS: atom_id res chain seq x y z
N MET A 1 -2.81 -9.86 13.12
CA MET A 1 -1.53 -9.82 12.38
C MET A 1 -0.87 -8.48 12.70
N SER A 2 0.46 -8.41 12.78
CA SER A 2 1.16 -7.18 13.17
C SER A 2 0.95 -6.10 12.12
N VAL A 3 0.17 -5.07 12.46
CA VAL A 3 0.02 -3.83 11.69
C VAL A 3 1.42 -3.31 11.36
N LEU A 4 1.66 -2.95 10.10
CA LEU A 4 2.93 -2.32 9.70
C LEU A 4 3.10 -1.02 10.49
N ASP A 5 4.17 -0.92 11.27
CA ASP A 5 4.48 0.31 12.01
C ASP A 5 5.20 1.30 11.09
N LEU A 6 4.47 2.32 10.65
CA LEU A 6 4.99 3.36 9.77
C LEU A 6 6.13 4.16 10.41
N ASN A 7 6.09 4.40 11.73
CA ASN A 7 7.15 5.14 12.43
C ASN A 7 8.44 4.34 12.45
N ALA A 8 8.36 3.04 12.74
CA ALA A 8 9.50 2.14 12.69
C ALA A 8 10.09 2.04 11.27
N LEU A 9 9.25 1.90 10.25
CA LEU A 9 9.69 1.84 8.84
C LEU A 9 10.35 3.14 8.39
N ASN A 10 9.86 4.29 8.84
CA ASN A 10 10.42 5.59 8.50
C ASN A 10 11.83 5.81 9.08
N ALA A 11 12.13 5.19 10.22
CA ALA A 11 13.46 5.23 10.82
C ALA A 11 14.50 4.40 10.05
N LEU A 12 14.08 3.44 9.23
CA LEU A 12 14.98 2.61 8.42
C LEU A 12 15.55 3.37 7.20
N PRO A 13 16.82 3.12 6.84
CA PRO A 13 17.37 3.49 5.54
C PRO A 13 16.52 2.94 4.39
N LYS A 14 16.52 3.62 3.24
CA LYS A 14 15.66 3.27 2.09
C LYS A 14 15.79 1.80 1.66
N VAL A 15 17.01 1.26 1.62
CA VAL A 15 17.26 -0.13 1.21
C VAL A 15 16.66 -1.11 2.21
N GLU A 16 16.87 -0.89 3.50
CA GLU A 16 16.34 -1.74 4.56
C GLU A 16 14.81 -1.69 4.62
N ARG A 17 14.21 -0.51 4.40
CA ARG A 17 12.76 -0.37 4.30
C ARG A 17 12.18 -1.17 3.13
N ILE A 18 12.84 -1.17 1.98
CA ILE A 18 12.43 -1.97 0.81
C ILE A 18 12.48 -3.46 1.15
N LEU A 19 13.56 -3.92 1.79
CA LEU A 19 13.71 -5.32 2.20
C LEU A 19 12.65 -5.72 3.23
N ALA A 20 12.36 -4.88 4.22
CA ALA A 20 11.33 -5.12 5.23
C ALA A 20 9.91 -5.25 4.62
N LEU A 21 9.64 -4.51 3.54
CA LEU A 21 8.34 -4.54 2.85
C LEU A 21 8.25 -5.64 1.76
N ALA A 22 9.35 -6.31 1.42
CA ALA A 22 9.41 -7.24 0.29
C ALA A 22 8.47 -8.44 0.46
N GLU A 23 8.36 -8.98 1.68
CA GLU A 23 7.48 -10.13 1.95
C GLU A 23 6.00 -9.75 1.76
N THR A 24 5.59 -8.59 2.30
CA THR A 24 4.21 -8.09 2.15
C THR A 24 3.91 -7.82 0.67
N ASN A 25 4.82 -7.16 -0.04
CA ASN A 25 4.65 -6.89 -1.47
C ASN A 25 4.52 -8.18 -2.29
N ALA A 26 5.28 -9.23 -1.97
CA ALA A 26 5.16 -10.52 -2.63
C ALA A 26 3.80 -11.22 -2.40
N LYS A 27 3.13 -10.94 -1.29
CA LYS A 27 1.76 -11.40 -1.03
C LYS A 27 0.75 -10.56 -1.81
N LEU A 28 0.87 -9.23 -1.76
CA LEU A 28 -0.01 -8.30 -2.48
C LEU A 28 0.04 -8.49 -3.99
N GLU A 29 1.19 -8.88 -4.55
CA GLU A 29 1.34 -9.11 -6.00
C GLU A 29 0.39 -10.20 -6.52
N LYS A 30 0.00 -11.15 -5.67
CA LYS A 30 -0.91 -12.25 -6.03
C LYS A 30 -2.39 -11.88 -5.96
N LEU A 31 -2.71 -10.69 -5.44
CA LEU A 31 -4.06 -10.19 -5.26
C LEU A 31 -4.51 -9.33 -6.45
N SER A 32 -5.82 -9.28 -6.69
CA SER A 32 -6.44 -8.33 -7.60
C SER A 32 -6.30 -6.88 -7.11
N ALA A 33 -6.64 -5.90 -7.96
CA ALA A 33 -6.58 -4.49 -7.56
C ALA A 33 -7.52 -4.19 -6.38
N GLU A 34 -8.74 -4.72 -6.42
CA GLU A 34 -9.77 -4.58 -5.40
C GLU A 34 -9.34 -5.23 -4.08
N GLU A 35 -8.76 -6.43 -4.15
CA GLU A 35 -8.25 -7.14 -2.98
C GLU A 35 -7.08 -6.39 -2.32
N ARG A 36 -6.21 -5.74 -3.11
CA ARG A 36 -5.14 -4.88 -2.56
C ARG A 36 -5.71 -3.67 -1.82
N VAL A 37 -6.77 -3.05 -2.35
CA VAL A 37 -7.46 -1.92 -1.69
C VAL A 37 -8.12 -2.39 -0.39
N ALA A 38 -8.86 -3.49 -0.42
CA ALA A 38 -9.48 -4.07 0.78
C ALA A 38 -8.42 -4.40 1.85
N TRP A 39 -7.32 -5.06 1.45
CA TRP A 39 -6.22 -5.33 2.37
C TRP A 39 -5.63 -4.06 2.97
N ALA A 40 -5.43 -3.00 2.17
CA ALA A 40 -4.90 -1.73 2.66
C ALA A 40 -5.84 -1.07 3.70
N LEU A 41 -7.15 -1.09 3.45
CA LEU A 41 -8.17 -0.58 4.38
C LEU A 41 -8.23 -1.35 5.70
N GLU A 42 -7.86 -2.63 5.69
CA GLU A 42 -7.86 -3.46 6.90
C GLU A 42 -6.52 -3.40 7.67
N ASN A 43 -5.40 -3.16 6.99
CA ASN A 43 -4.06 -3.40 7.54
C ASN A 43 -3.17 -2.15 7.67
N LEU A 44 -3.47 -1.05 6.96
CA LEU A 44 -2.68 0.18 7.04
C LEU A 44 -3.33 1.19 8.02
N PRO A 45 -2.53 1.91 8.82
CA PRO A 45 -3.06 2.90 9.75
C PRO A 45 -3.33 4.25 9.08
N GLY A 46 -4.15 5.08 9.74
CA GLY A 46 -4.37 6.48 9.37
C GLY A 46 -5.53 6.70 8.39
N GLU A 47 -5.62 7.92 7.86
CA GLU A 47 -6.64 8.31 6.88
C GLU A 47 -6.25 7.86 5.47
N TYR A 48 -7.23 7.38 4.70
CA TYR A 48 -7.03 6.97 3.31
C TYR A 48 -7.39 8.10 2.36
N ALA A 49 -6.52 8.36 1.39
CA ALA A 49 -6.74 9.34 0.35
C ALA A 49 -6.39 8.76 -1.02
N LEU A 50 -7.15 9.14 -2.05
CA LEU A 50 -6.88 8.83 -3.45
C LEU A 50 -6.54 10.11 -4.19
N SER A 51 -5.32 10.19 -4.74
CA SER A 51 -4.89 11.28 -5.61
C SER A 51 -5.00 10.88 -7.07
N SER A 52 -5.66 11.68 -7.90
CA SER A 52 -5.77 11.46 -9.35
C SER A 52 -5.44 12.74 -10.11
N SER A 53 -4.72 12.61 -11.22
CA SER A 53 -4.44 13.71 -12.15
C SER A 53 -5.55 13.95 -13.17
N PHE A 54 -6.62 13.15 -13.14
CA PHE A 54 -7.75 13.22 -14.10
C PHE A 54 -7.33 13.04 -15.57
N GLY A 55 -6.24 12.29 -15.82
CA GLY A 55 -5.81 11.93 -17.17
C GLY A 55 -6.70 10.86 -17.83
N ILE A 56 -6.29 10.39 -19.02
CA ILE A 56 -7.09 9.51 -19.91
C ILE A 56 -7.67 8.27 -19.21
N GLN A 57 -6.93 7.68 -18.27
CA GLN A 57 -7.31 6.43 -17.58
C GLN A 57 -7.82 6.64 -16.15
N ALA A 58 -8.04 7.89 -15.71
CA ALA A 58 -8.40 8.19 -14.32
C ALA A 58 -9.69 7.49 -13.86
N ALA A 59 -10.65 7.30 -14.77
CA ALA A 59 -11.91 6.64 -14.46
C ALA A 59 -11.72 5.20 -13.94
N VAL A 60 -10.66 4.49 -14.35
CA VAL A 60 -10.39 3.11 -13.91
C VAL A 60 -10.11 3.03 -12.41
N SER A 61 -9.43 4.04 -11.86
CA SER A 61 -9.09 4.08 -10.43
C SER A 61 -10.11 4.83 -9.58
N LEU A 62 -10.96 5.67 -10.19
CA LEU A 62 -11.93 6.52 -9.48
C LEU A 62 -13.32 5.89 -9.38
N HIS A 63 -13.66 4.95 -10.26
CA HIS A 63 -14.96 4.28 -10.29
C HIS A 63 -15.11 3.27 -9.15
#